data_AF-C1FZN7-F1
#
_entry.id   AF-C1FZN7-F1
#
_cell.length_a   1.000
_cell.length_b   1.000
_cell.length_c   1.000
_cell.angle_alpha   90.00
_cell.angle_beta   90.00
_cell.angle_gamma   90.00
#
_symmetry.space_group_name_H-M   'P 1'
#
loop_
_entity.id
_entity.type
_entity.pdbx_description
1 polymer ?
#
loop_
_entity_poly.entity_id
_entity_poly.type
_entity_poly.pdbx_seq_one_letter_code
_entity_poly.pdbx_strand_id
1 'polypeptide(L)'
;MYNTYSPAFRNPYKHAALAVACKEADIRSIKALIVGPPETPYEFGFFEFSIKFPEDYPGTPPTVNATTTNGGRCRYNPNIYASGKVCLTWRGESGEQWSSAQGLESVLISIQSLMSSNPYENEPGFENAKTEHDLKNMAHYVAKIRHETLRISVIQRLEEFLGIQSDGTIFPQSSEAGQESEEEDRLTPDDDRPVFEPFEDLYKRRFLWYYESYVLAIDAAEPEVTPAQAFKMMPFESAGNTMDGRFYYPDLRNRLGRIKKAIFDETENWAVEGLKAKAKDTRIAVNLQRQHEQIVEDLKDKKNFMIDLGLQDDNPFVWTMTYFGKPMTQLDGGVFRIKICLSPNFPDEQPRVIVQTPLFHNRISKDGVLCYFPKKMEEMKSHVQAIIEALEDESPPYDPRTTVNPEASKLFWGSAEDKKKYNRLLRQSVQRSIE
;
A
#
# COMPACT_ATOMS: atom_id res chain seq x y z
N MET A 1 3.34 -5.57 -19.92
CA MET A 1 3.05 -4.17 -19.55
C MET A 1 4.06 -3.82 -18.49
N TYR A 2 5.14 -3.10 -18.81
CA TYR A 2 6.17 -2.87 -17.79
C TYR A 2 5.69 -1.78 -16.84
N ASN A 3 5.54 -2.13 -15.56
CA ASN A 3 5.51 -1.16 -14.46
C ASN A 3 6.86 -0.45 -14.44
N THR A 4 7.04 0.54 -15.32
CA THR A 4 8.24 1.37 -15.34
C THR A 4 8.19 2.29 -14.13
N TYR A 5 8.72 1.80 -13.01
CA TYR A 5 9.35 2.67 -12.03
C TYR A 5 10.40 3.46 -12.80
N SER A 6 10.12 4.74 -13.06
CA SER A 6 11.04 5.60 -13.81
C SER A 6 12.45 5.49 -13.20
N PRO A 7 13.52 5.49 -14.01
CA PRO A 7 14.91 5.49 -13.53
C PRO A 7 15.23 6.62 -12.53
N ALA A 8 14.35 7.61 -12.35
CA ALA A 8 14.44 8.62 -11.30
C ALA A 8 14.15 8.07 -9.88
N PHE A 9 13.46 6.93 -9.75
CA PHE A 9 13.01 6.33 -8.47
C PHE A 9 13.86 5.12 -8.05
N ARG A 10 15.18 5.19 -8.21
CA ARG A 10 16.13 4.08 -8.01
C ARG A 10 16.30 3.57 -6.58
N ASN A 11 15.72 4.22 -5.57
CA ASN A 11 15.84 3.78 -4.18
C ASN A 11 14.46 3.35 -3.64
N PRO A 12 14.22 2.04 -3.48
CA PRO A 12 12.93 1.53 -2.97
C PRO A 12 12.64 2.01 -1.53
N TYR A 13 13.66 2.37 -0.75
CA TYR A 13 13.50 2.95 0.59
C TYR A 13 13.14 4.45 0.56
N LYS A 14 13.51 5.21 -0.49
CA LYS A 14 13.18 6.64 -0.59
C LYS A 14 11.72 6.90 -0.98
N HIS A 15 11.04 5.92 -1.58
CA HIS A 15 9.72 6.14 -2.19
C HIS A 15 8.68 5.11 -1.75
N ALA A 16 8.74 4.65 -0.48
CA ALA A 16 7.64 3.89 0.12
C ALA A 16 6.30 4.66 0.11
N ALA A 17 6.35 5.97 -0.15
CA ALA A 17 5.22 6.87 -0.13
C ALA A 17 4.65 7.24 -1.51
N LEU A 18 5.39 7.03 -2.60
CA LEU A 18 5.02 7.51 -3.94
C LEU A 18 5.16 6.38 -4.96
N ALA A 19 4.14 6.17 -5.79
CA ALA A 19 4.20 5.28 -6.95
C ALA A 19 3.70 6.01 -8.20
N VAL A 20 4.27 5.71 -9.35
CA VAL A 20 3.91 6.31 -10.64
C VAL A 20 3.85 5.24 -11.72
N ALA A 21 2.92 5.40 -12.65
CA ALA A 21 2.76 4.52 -13.78
C ALA A 21 2.21 5.30 -14.98
N CYS A 22 2.65 4.95 -16.18
CA CYS A 22 2.12 5.50 -17.43
C CYS A 22 2.01 4.38 -18.46
N LYS A 23 1.18 4.59 -19.48
CA LYS A 23 1.13 3.68 -20.64
C LYS A 23 2.25 4.06 -21.60
N GLU A 24 2.92 3.07 -22.19
CA GLU A 24 3.92 3.31 -23.23
C GLU A 24 3.35 4.12 -24.42
N ALA A 25 2.08 3.88 -24.75
CA ALA A 25 1.36 4.60 -25.82
C ALA A 25 1.06 6.07 -25.49
N ASP A 26 1.05 6.45 -24.20
CA ASP A 26 0.80 7.82 -23.75
C ASP A 26 1.66 8.14 -22.52
N ILE A 27 2.94 8.45 -22.80
CA ILE A 27 3.92 8.81 -21.77
C ILE A 27 3.64 10.17 -21.11
N ARG A 28 2.69 10.96 -21.64
CA ARG A 28 2.33 12.28 -21.13
C ARG A 28 1.15 12.24 -20.17
N SER A 29 0.46 11.11 -20.08
CA SER A 29 -0.55 10.84 -19.07
C SER A 29 0.00 9.87 -18.03
N ILE A 30 0.15 10.34 -16.81
CA ILE A 30 0.69 9.60 -15.68
C ILE A 30 -0.41 9.38 -14.65
N LYS A 31 -0.54 8.15 -14.17
CA LYS A 31 -1.21 7.84 -12.90
C LYS A 31 -0.17 7.88 -11.80
N ALA A 32 -0.47 8.54 -10.69
CA ALA A 32 0.37 8.57 -9.50
C ALA A 32 -0.46 8.16 -8.29
N LEU A 33 0.20 7.51 -7.35
CA LEU A 33 -0.36 7.14 -6.06
C LEU A 33 0.52 7.73 -4.96
N ILE A 34 -0.11 8.44 -4.02
CA ILE A 34 0.53 8.97 -2.82
C ILE A 34 -0.04 8.23 -1.62
N VAL A 35 0.82 7.58 -0.84
CA VAL A 35 0.48 7.06 0.47
C VAL A 35 0.47 8.22 1.46
N GLY A 36 -0.64 8.39 2.16
CA GLY A 36 -0.82 9.47 3.11
C GLY A 36 0.23 9.46 4.23
N PRO A 37 0.78 10.63 4.62
CA PRO A 37 1.86 10.69 5.60
C PRO A 37 1.45 10.15 6.98
N PRO A 38 2.37 9.50 7.71
CA PRO A 38 2.12 9.08 9.08
C PRO A 38 1.85 10.28 9.99
N GLU A 39 1.12 10.07 11.08
CA GLU A 39 0.76 11.11 12.08
C GLU A 39 -0.13 12.23 11.51
N THR A 40 -0.87 11.92 10.45
CA THR A 40 -1.84 12.84 9.82
C THR A 40 -3.20 12.15 9.68
N PRO A 41 -4.31 12.88 9.48
CA PRO A 41 -5.59 12.24 9.18
C PRO A 41 -5.62 11.48 7.84
N TYR A 42 -4.55 11.55 7.05
CA TYR A 42 -4.38 10.82 5.80
C TYR A 42 -3.60 9.50 5.97
N GLU A 43 -3.10 9.23 7.18
CA GLU A 43 -2.15 8.17 7.48
C GLU A 43 -2.47 6.84 6.77
N PHE A 44 -1.50 6.40 5.97
CA PHE A 44 -1.52 5.16 5.20
C PHE A 44 -2.72 5.00 4.23
N GLY A 45 -3.48 6.07 3.97
CA GLY A 45 -4.47 6.10 2.89
C GLY A 45 -3.82 6.13 1.51
N PHE A 46 -4.54 5.64 0.50
CA PHE A 46 -4.05 5.57 -0.88
C PHE A 46 -4.74 6.60 -1.78
N PHE A 47 -4.03 7.67 -2.11
CA PHE A 47 -4.57 8.80 -2.87
C PHE A 47 -4.03 8.80 -4.30
N GLU A 48 -4.91 8.52 -5.26
CA GLU A 48 -4.56 8.48 -6.68
C GLU A 48 -4.76 9.84 -7.35
N PHE A 49 -3.87 10.13 -8.30
CA PHE A 49 -3.84 11.35 -9.08
C PHE A 49 -3.60 11.03 -10.56
N SER A 50 -4.36 11.68 -11.43
CA SER A 50 -4.11 11.77 -12.87
C SER A 50 -3.32 13.03 -13.17
N ILE A 51 -2.19 12.88 -13.84
CA ILE A 51 -1.27 13.96 -14.17
C ILE A 51 -1.07 13.97 -15.68
N LYS A 52 -1.32 15.12 -16.33
CA LYS A 52 -1.17 15.29 -17.77
C LYS A 52 -0.17 16.40 -18.10
N PHE A 53 0.88 16.04 -18.82
CA PHE A 53 1.92 16.97 -19.27
C PHE A 53 1.48 17.68 -20.57
N PRO A 54 1.50 19.02 -20.63
CA PRO A 54 1.15 19.78 -21.83
C PRO A 54 2.25 19.68 -22.91
N GLU A 55 1.95 20.14 -24.14
CA GLU A 55 2.86 19.93 -25.29
C GLU A 55 4.12 20.76 -25.19
N ASP A 56 3.99 21.90 -24.51
CA ASP A 56 5.04 22.86 -24.23
C ASP A 56 5.73 22.61 -22.89
N TYR A 57 5.52 21.46 -22.23
CA TYR A 57 6.28 21.10 -21.02
C TYR A 57 7.79 21.07 -21.31
N PRO A 58 8.65 21.65 -20.45
CA PRO A 58 8.39 22.19 -19.10
C PRO A 58 8.06 23.70 -19.03
N GLY A 59 7.71 24.34 -20.15
CA GLY A 59 7.28 25.74 -20.17
C GLY A 59 6.00 25.99 -19.38
N THR A 60 5.00 25.13 -19.54
CA THR A 60 3.74 25.14 -18.76
C THR A 60 3.71 23.97 -17.76
N PRO A 61 3.19 24.17 -16.53
CA PRO A 61 3.07 23.09 -15.54
C PRO A 61 2.12 21.97 -16.00
N PRO A 62 2.30 20.73 -15.49
CA PRO A 62 1.35 19.65 -15.73
C PRO A 62 -0.01 19.94 -15.06
N THR A 63 -1.09 19.44 -15.65
CA THR A 63 -2.41 19.43 -14.99
C THR A 63 -2.49 18.25 -14.04
N VAL A 64 -2.98 18.46 -12.82
CA VAL A 64 -3.12 17.42 -11.79
C VAL A 64 -4.58 17.35 -11.33
N ASN A 65 -5.15 16.15 -11.32
CA ASN A 65 -6.47 15.87 -10.76
C ASN A 65 -6.41 14.67 -9.81
N ALA A 66 -6.91 14.81 -8.60
CA ALA A 66 -7.18 13.70 -7.69
C ALA A 66 -8.34 12.87 -8.22
N THR A 67 -8.17 11.55 -8.25
CA THR A 67 -9.20 10.59 -8.72
C THR A 67 -9.91 9.92 -7.54
N THR A 68 -9.22 9.76 -6.41
CA THR A 68 -9.83 9.33 -5.15
C THR A 68 -10.67 10.47 -4.58
N THR A 69 -11.92 10.64 -5.01
CA THR A 69 -12.82 11.73 -4.55
C THR A 69 -14.26 11.27 -4.28
N ASN A 70 -14.53 9.96 -4.28
CA ASN A 70 -15.88 9.40 -4.09
C ASN A 70 -16.91 9.99 -5.08
N GLY A 71 -16.51 10.06 -6.36
CA GLY A 71 -17.36 10.58 -7.43
C GLY A 71 -17.69 12.06 -7.29
N GLY A 72 -16.71 12.88 -6.87
CA GLY A 72 -16.92 14.33 -6.75
C GLY A 72 -17.43 14.81 -5.39
N ARG A 73 -17.48 13.95 -4.36
CA ARG A 73 -18.17 14.22 -3.08
C ARG A 73 -17.24 14.37 -1.87
N CYS A 74 -15.98 13.98 -2.00
CA CYS A 74 -15.02 14.00 -0.90
C CYS A 74 -13.93 15.06 -1.12
N ARG A 75 -14.00 16.14 -0.34
CA ARG A 75 -12.99 17.22 -0.31
C ARG A 75 -11.86 16.91 0.66
N TYR A 76 -10.86 16.13 0.25
CA TYR A 76 -9.80 15.68 1.15
C TYR A 76 -8.99 16.79 1.81
N ASN A 77 -8.85 17.95 1.17
CA ASN A 77 -8.06 19.06 1.69
C ASN A 77 -8.60 20.39 1.15
N PRO A 78 -8.36 21.54 1.79
CA PRO A 78 -8.64 22.83 1.18
C PRO A 78 -8.08 22.99 -0.23
N ASN A 79 -6.92 22.38 -0.49
CA ASN A 79 -6.23 22.38 -1.78
C ASN A 79 -6.52 21.14 -2.66
N ILE A 80 -7.28 20.15 -2.17
CA ILE A 80 -7.68 18.94 -2.91
C ILE A 80 -9.21 18.88 -2.90
N TYR A 81 -9.79 19.41 -3.97
CA TYR A 81 -11.21 19.71 -4.06
C TYR A 81 -12.02 18.43 -4.28
N ALA A 82 -13.31 18.47 -3.92
CA ALA A 82 -14.21 17.35 -4.19
C ALA A 82 -14.25 17.00 -5.69
N SER A 83 -14.17 17.99 -6.57
CA SER A 83 -14.12 17.80 -8.03
C SER A 83 -12.84 17.12 -8.55
N GLY A 84 -11.85 16.85 -7.68
CA GLY A 84 -10.54 16.35 -8.05
C GLY A 84 -9.51 17.44 -8.37
N LYS A 85 -9.91 18.70 -8.50
CA LYS A 85 -8.95 19.78 -8.78
C LYS A 85 -7.93 19.90 -7.64
N VAL A 86 -6.65 19.89 -7.99
CA VAL A 86 -5.56 20.14 -7.04
C VAL A 86 -5.02 21.55 -7.23
N CYS A 87 -5.07 22.36 -6.17
CA CYS A 87 -4.59 23.74 -6.17
C CYS A 87 -3.17 23.79 -5.58
N LEU A 88 -2.17 23.78 -6.46
CA LEU A 88 -0.78 24.05 -6.10
C LEU A 88 -0.49 25.56 -6.26
N THR A 89 0.37 26.11 -5.40
CA THR A 89 0.73 27.54 -5.32
C THR A 89 1.55 28.06 -6.51
N TRP A 90 1.35 27.51 -7.72
CA TRP A 90 2.03 27.96 -8.94
C TRP A 90 1.67 29.38 -9.41
N ARG A 91 0.82 30.09 -8.67
CA ARG A 91 0.40 31.48 -8.89
C ARG A 91 0.76 32.41 -7.71
N GLY A 92 1.60 31.94 -6.78
CA GLY A 92 1.98 32.68 -5.58
C GLY A 92 3.06 33.74 -5.80
N GLU A 93 3.74 34.07 -4.71
CA GLU A 93 4.83 35.07 -4.70
C GLU A 93 6.03 34.61 -5.54
N SER A 94 6.95 35.54 -5.83
CA SER A 94 8.19 35.25 -6.56
C SER A 94 9.00 34.16 -5.85
N GLY A 95 8.95 32.93 -6.38
CA GLY A 95 9.56 31.73 -5.78
C GLY A 95 8.62 30.52 -5.69
N GLU A 96 7.30 30.74 -5.68
CA GLU A 96 6.28 29.68 -5.63
C GLU A 96 5.69 29.34 -7.01
N GLN A 97 5.95 30.21 -7.99
CA GLN A 97 5.52 30.03 -9.37
C GLN A 97 6.21 28.83 -10.03
N TRP A 98 5.51 28.23 -10.99
CA TRP A 98 6.07 27.16 -11.80
C TRP A 98 7.38 27.60 -12.46
N SER A 99 8.40 26.75 -12.39
CA SER A 99 9.63 26.91 -13.15
C SER A 99 9.99 25.60 -13.83
N SER A 100 10.67 25.68 -14.98
CA SER A 100 11.13 24.49 -15.72
C SER A 100 12.19 23.67 -14.98
N ALA A 101 12.65 24.12 -13.81
CA ALA A 101 13.50 23.35 -12.90
C ALA A 101 12.72 22.33 -12.07
N GLN A 102 11.39 22.49 -11.94
CA GLN A 102 10.53 21.55 -11.25
C GLN A 102 10.19 20.37 -12.16
N GLY A 103 10.09 19.18 -11.56
CA GLY A 103 9.73 17.94 -12.23
C GLY A 103 8.60 17.20 -11.51
N LEU A 104 8.23 16.03 -12.04
CA LEU A 104 7.16 15.19 -11.48
C LEU A 104 7.36 14.91 -9.98
N GLU A 105 8.58 14.57 -9.56
CA GLU A 105 8.88 14.28 -8.15
C GLU A 105 8.57 15.49 -7.25
N SER A 106 9.01 16.69 -7.62
CA SER A 106 8.69 17.90 -6.84
C SER A 106 7.19 18.18 -6.78
N VAL A 107 6.45 17.94 -7.86
CA VAL A 107 4.98 18.08 -7.89
C VAL A 107 4.33 17.12 -6.90
N LEU A 108 4.72 15.85 -6.91
CA LEU A 108 4.19 14.83 -5.99
C LEU A 108 4.53 15.13 -4.53
N ILE A 109 5.76 15.60 -4.25
CA ILE A 109 6.16 16.03 -2.92
C ILE A 109 5.32 17.24 -2.47
N SER A 110 5.07 18.22 -3.34
CA SER A 110 4.19 19.36 -3.03
C SER A 110 2.77 18.90 -2.68
N ILE A 111 2.20 17.96 -3.44
CA ILE A 111 0.86 17.40 -3.14
C ILE A 111 0.87 16.68 -1.79
N GLN A 112 1.89 15.85 -1.52
CA GLN A 112 2.00 15.16 -0.24
C GLN A 112 2.14 16.14 0.93
N SER A 113 2.81 17.27 0.73
CA SER A 113 2.98 18.29 1.78
C SER A 113 1.67 18.98 2.19
N LEU A 114 0.67 19.00 1.30
CA LEU A 114 -0.69 19.45 1.63
C LEU A 114 -1.39 18.52 2.61
N MET A 115 -1.00 17.24 2.67
CA MET A 115 -1.57 16.23 3.57
C MET A 115 -0.98 16.36 4.98
N SER A 116 -1.12 17.55 5.58
CA SER A 116 -0.57 17.90 6.90
C SER A 116 -1.38 17.29 8.05
N SER A 117 -0.82 17.33 9.28
CA SER A 117 -1.50 16.89 10.50
C SER A 117 -2.73 17.73 10.84
N ASN A 118 -2.73 19.01 10.46
CA ASN A 118 -3.86 19.92 10.60
C ASN A 118 -4.26 20.55 9.26
N PRO A 119 -5.01 19.84 8.40
CA PRO A 119 -5.34 20.34 7.08
C PRO A 119 -6.34 21.50 7.09
N TYR A 120 -6.90 21.87 8.25
CA TYR A 120 -7.75 23.05 8.41
C TYR A 120 -6.96 24.35 8.17
N GLU A 121 -5.69 24.38 8.56
CA GLU A 121 -4.80 25.54 8.42
C GLU A 121 -4.41 25.82 6.96
N ASN A 122 -4.63 24.84 6.06
CA ASN A 122 -4.36 25.02 4.64
C ASN A 122 -5.40 25.92 3.94
N GLU A 123 -6.53 26.22 4.60
CA GLU A 123 -7.52 27.15 4.04
C GLU A 123 -7.03 28.60 4.19
N PRO A 124 -7.02 29.40 3.11
CA PRO A 124 -6.65 30.81 3.18
C PRO A 124 -7.42 31.59 4.25
N GLY A 125 -6.69 32.29 5.12
CA GLY A 125 -7.25 33.06 6.24
C GLY A 125 -7.42 32.27 7.54
N PHE A 126 -7.10 30.98 7.57
CA PHE A 126 -7.16 30.12 8.75
C PHE A 126 -5.77 29.67 9.25
N GLU A 127 -4.67 30.22 8.71
CA GLU A 127 -3.29 29.81 9.00
C GLU A 127 -2.90 30.07 10.46
N ASN A 128 -3.52 31.08 11.09
CA ASN A 128 -3.28 31.47 12.48
C ASN A 128 -4.51 31.24 13.38
N ALA A 129 -5.45 30.41 12.95
CA ALA A 129 -6.68 30.10 13.68
C ALA A 129 -6.35 29.43 15.02
N LYS A 130 -6.61 30.12 16.13
CA LYS A 130 -6.19 29.70 17.49
C LYS A 130 -7.28 29.87 18.55
N THR A 131 -8.46 30.36 18.16
CA THR A 131 -9.56 30.51 19.12
C THR A 131 -10.07 29.13 19.56
N GLU A 132 -10.76 29.07 20.70
CA GLU A 132 -11.36 27.81 21.15
C GLU A 132 -12.34 27.22 20.11
N HIS A 133 -13.01 28.09 19.35
CA HIS A 133 -13.87 27.69 18.25
C HIS A 133 -13.08 27.05 17.10
N ASP A 134 -11.92 27.62 16.75
CA ASP A 134 -11.03 27.10 15.72
C ASP A 134 -10.47 25.73 16.11
N LEU A 135 -9.98 25.57 17.33
CA LEU A 135 -9.46 24.29 17.83
C LEU A 135 -10.51 23.17 17.75
N LYS A 136 -11.77 23.49 18.07
CA LYS A 136 -12.90 22.56 17.90
C LYS A 136 -13.11 22.21 16.44
N ASN A 137 -13.11 23.20 15.54
CA ASN A 137 -13.31 22.95 14.11
C ASN A 137 -12.14 22.16 13.49
N MET A 138 -10.90 22.45 13.87
CA MET A 138 -9.72 21.66 13.49
C MET A 138 -9.89 20.19 13.87
N ALA A 139 -10.26 19.91 15.12
CA ALA A 139 -10.50 18.54 15.58
C ALA A 139 -11.62 17.85 14.77
N HIS A 140 -12.73 18.54 14.51
CA HIS A 140 -13.81 18.02 13.68
C HIS A 140 -13.38 17.76 12.23
N TYR A 141 -12.56 18.65 11.66
CA TYR A 141 -12.03 18.51 10.30
C TYR A 141 -11.08 17.32 10.20
N VAL A 142 -10.13 17.20 11.14
CA VAL A 142 -9.22 16.06 11.25
C VAL A 142 -9.99 14.75 11.39
N ALA A 143 -11.02 14.71 12.24
CA ALA A 143 -11.83 13.51 12.46
C ALA A 143 -12.54 13.03 11.18
N LYS A 144 -13.17 13.94 10.42
CA LYS A 144 -13.84 13.55 9.17
C LYS A 144 -12.87 13.14 8.07
N ILE A 145 -11.72 13.82 7.94
CA ILE A 145 -10.68 13.40 6.99
C ILE A 145 -10.17 12.00 7.35
N ARG A 146 -9.89 11.72 8.62
CA ARG A 146 -9.47 10.38 9.08
C ARG A 146 -10.49 9.31 8.71
N HIS A 147 -11.77 9.58 8.93
CA HIS A 147 -12.85 8.64 8.59
C HIS A 147 -12.94 8.41 7.08
N GLU A 148 -12.90 9.46 6.28
CA GLU A 148 -13.02 9.39 4.81
C GLU A 148 -11.75 8.85 4.13
N THR A 149 -10.58 9.01 4.73
CA THR A 149 -9.34 8.30 4.36
C THR A 149 -9.57 6.80 4.47
N LEU A 150 -9.97 6.29 5.65
CA LEU A 150 -10.23 4.86 5.82
C LEU A 150 -11.34 4.37 4.89
N ARG A 151 -12.47 5.08 4.83
CA ARG A 151 -13.66 4.65 4.11
C ARG A 151 -13.47 4.61 2.60
N ILE A 152 -12.90 5.66 2.00
CA ILE A 152 -12.81 5.78 0.54
C ILE A 152 -11.43 5.37 0.05
N SER A 153 -10.36 5.97 0.59
CA SER A 153 -9.02 5.81 0.00
C SER A 153 -8.42 4.44 0.26
N VAL A 154 -8.88 3.75 1.32
CA VAL A 154 -8.50 2.37 1.63
C VAL A 154 -9.63 1.40 1.28
N ILE A 155 -10.74 1.45 2.00
CA ILE A 155 -11.78 0.40 1.97
C ILE A 155 -12.48 0.34 0.62
N GLN A 156 -13.09 1.45 0.18
CA GLN A 156 -13.90 1.45 -1.05
C GLN A 156 -13.07 1.04 -2.27
N ARG A 157 -11.85 1.56 -2.44
CA ARG A 157 -10.98 1.19 -3.56
C ARG A 157 -10.60 -0.29 -3.54
N LEU A 158 -10.31 -0.86 -2.38
CA LEU A 158 -10.02 -2.30 -2.26
C LEU A 158 -11.24 -3.17 -2.51
N GLU A 159 -12.43 -2.73 -2.08
CA GLU A 159 -13.69 -3.42 -2.38
C GLU A 159 -13.96 -3.43 -3.89
N GLU A 160 -13.71 -2.32 -4.58
CA GLU A 160 -13.82 -2.23 -6.05
C GLU A 160 -12.86 -3.22 -6.75
N PHE A 161 -11.59 -3.26 -6.34
CA PHE A 161 -10.61 -4.21 -6.90
C PHE A 161 -10.96 -5.68 -6.62
N LEU A 162 -11.46 -5.98 -5.42
CA LEU A 162 -11.79 -7.35 -5.01
C LEU A 162 -13.21 -7.77 -5.40
N GLY A 163 -13.99 -6.88 -6.05
CA GLY A 163 -15.38 -7.16 -6.42
C GLY A 163 -16.32 -7.35 -5.21
N ILE A 164 -15.96 -6.80 -4.04
CA ILE A 164 -16.74 -6.88 -2.81
C ILE A 164 -17.89 -5.87 -2.86
N GLN A 165 -19.11 -6.36 -2.78
CA GLN A 165 -20.32 -5.54 -2.75
C GLN A 165 -20.60 -5.00 -1.34
N SER A 166 -21.48 -4.00 -1.26
CA SER A 166 -21.90 -3.39 0.01
C SER A 166 -22.52 -4.36 1.02
N ASP A 167 -23.12 -5.47 0.56
CA ASP A 167 -23.65 -6.54 1.40
C ASP A 167 -22.58 -7.56 1.86
N GLY A 168 -21.37 -7.46 1.30
CA GLY A 168 -20.25 -8.36 1.56
C GLY A 168 -20.16 -9.55 0.60
N THR A 169 -21.02 -9.64 -0.43
CA THR A 169 -20.88 -10.64 -1.49
C THR A 169 -19.71 -10.29 -2.41
N ILE A 170 -19.05 -11.31 -2.96
CA ILE A 170 -17.93 -11.16 -3.89
C ILE A 170 -18.40 -11.62 -5.25
N PHE A 171 -18.40 -10.72 -6.25
CA PHE A 171 -18.54 -11.16 -7.63
C PHE A 171 -17.18 -11.66 -8.12
N PRO A 172 -17.10 -12.84 -8.74
CA PRO A 172 -15.88 -13.22 -9.45
C PRO A 172 -15.68 -12.17 -10.55
N GLN A 173 -14.55 -11.43 -10.50
CA GLN A 173 -14.07 -10.83 -11.72
C GLN A 173 -13.82 -12.00 -12.68
N SER A 174 -14.51 -12.02 -13.81
CA SER A 174 -14.32 -13.04 -14.82
C SER A 174 -12.85 -13.08 -15.19
N SER A 175 -12.15 -14.13 -14.75
CA SER A 175 -10.88 -14.50 -15.34
C SER A 175 -11.14 -14.68 -16.82
N GLU A 176 -10.58 -13.82 -17.67
CA GLU A 176 -10.56 -13.99 -19.12
C GLU A 176 -9.78 -15.26 -19.45
N ALA A 177 -10.45 -16.40 -19.32
CA ALA A 177 -9.97 -17.70 -19.73
C ALA A 177 -11.16 -18.49 -20.28
N GLY A 178 -11.63 -18.03 -21.45
CA GLY A 178 -12.40 -18.81 -22.40
C GLY A 178 -13.84 -19.13 -22.00
N GLN A 179 -14.78 -18.32 -22.49
CA GLN A 179 -16.10 -18.78 -22.91
C GLN A 179 -16.62 -17.83 -23.98
N GLU A 180 -16.57 -18.30 -25.24
CA GLU A 180 -17.47 -17.80 -26.28
C GLU A 180 -18.89 -18.14 -25.83
N SER A 181 -19.67 -17.13 -25.45
CA SER A 181 -21.13 -17.27 -25.34
C SER A 181 -21.79 -15.99 -25.82
N GLU A 182 -22.43 -16.17 -26.98
CA GLU A 182 -23.42 -15.41 -27.73
C GLU A 182 -23.94 -14.08 -27.14
N GLU A 183 -23.80 -13.05 -27.98
CA GLU A 183 -24.33 -11.69 -27.86
C GLU A 183 -25.86 -11.67 -27.71
N GLU A 184 -26.40 -10.99 -26.69
CA GLU A 184 -27.72 -10.35 -26.78
C GLU A 184 -27.73 -8.99 -26.04
N ASP A 185 -27.74 -7.94 -26.85
CA ASP A 185 -28.37 -6.62 -26.66
C ASP A 185 -28.16 -5.87 -25.33
N ARG A 186 -27.03 -5.15 -25.23
CA ARG A 186 -26.96 -3.87 -24.50
C ARG A 186 -26.15 -2.85 -25.29
N LEU A 187 -26.83 -1.86 -25.84
CA LEU A 187 -26.23 -0.64 -26.40
C LEU A 187 -25.61 0.20 -25.28
N THR A 188 -24.29 0.10 -25.08
CA THR A 188 -23.47 1.08 -24.34
C THR A 188 -22.41 1.67 -25.28
N PRO A 189 -22.35 2.99 -25.47
CA PRO A 189 -21.31 3.60 -26.30
C PRO A 189 -20.00 3.78 -25.50
N ASP A 190 -18.89 3.35 -26.13
CA ASP A 190 -17.47 3.61 -25.84
C ASP A 190 -16.83 3.05 -24.55
N ASP A 191 -16.24 1.85 -24.64
CA ASP A 191 -14.79 1.61 -24.69
C ASP A 191 -14.45 0.25 -24.04
N ASP A 192 -14.48 -0.85 -24.81
CA ASP A 192 -14.04 -2.19 -24.38
C ASP A 192 -12.52 -2.27 -24.09
N ARG A 193 -11.82 -1.14 -23.97
CA ARG A 193 -10.41 -1.13 -23.56
C ARG A 193 -10.31 -1.40 -22.06
N PRO A 194 -9.46 -2.35 -21.63
CA PRO A 194 -9.26 -2.62 -20.22
C PRO A 194 -8.83 -1.36 -19.47
N VAL A 195 -9.51 -1.10 -18.36
CA VAL A 195 -9.23 0.04 -17.47
C VAL A 195 -7.80 -0.11 -16.93
N PHE A 196 -7.01 0.95 -17.03
CA PHE A 196 -5.60 0.92 -16.62
C PHE A 196 -5.47 1.15 -15.12
N GLU A 197 -5.35 0.06 -14.36
CA GLU A 197 -5.24 0.07 -12.89
C GLU A 197 -3.87 -0.44 -12.42
N PRO A 198 -2.79 0.37 -12.56
CA PRO A 198 -1.41 -0.08 -12.33
C PRO A 198 -1.06 -0.33 -10.85
N PHE A 199 -1.94 0.03 -9.93
CA PHE A 199 -1.65 0.01 -8.49
C PHE A 199 -2.41 -1.07 -7.72
N GLU A 200 -3.23 -1.89 -8.37
CA GLU A 200 -4.06 -2.89 -7.69
C GLU A 200 -3.27 -3.80 -6.73
N ASP A 201 -2.20 -4.44 -7.22
CA ASP A 201 -1.33 -5.28 -6.38
C ASP A 201 -0.69 -4.49 -5.23
N LEU A 202 -0.28 -3.24 -5.50
CA LEU A 202 0.32 -2.38 -4.49
C LEU A 202 -0.68 -2.07 -3.37
N TYR A 203 -1.94 -1.77 -3.71
CA TYR A 203 -3.03 -1.61 -2.75
C TYR A 203 -3.17 -2.83 -1.86
N LYS A 204 -3.32 -4.03 -2.45
CA LYS A 204 -3.50 -5.29 -1.70
C LYS A 204 -2.32 -5.57 -0.76
N ARG A 205 -1.08 -5.42 -1.23
CA ARG A 205 0.12 -5.66 -0.40
C ARG A 205 0.27 -4.64 0.72
N ARG A 206 0.18 -3.35 0.42
CA ARG A 206 0.32 -2.27 1.41
C ARG A 206 -0.81 -2.28 2.42
N PHE A 207 -2.01 -2.69 2.01
CA PHE A 207 -3.12 -2.89 2.93
C PHE A 207 -2.79 -3.92 4.02
N LEU A 208 -2.23 -5.08 3.64
CA LEU A 208 -1.82 -6.09 4.62
C LEU A 208 -0.72 -5.57 5.56
N TRP A 209 0.14 -4.68 5.09
CA TRP A 209 1.20 -4.04 5.89
C TRP A 209 0.63 -3.08 6.92
N TYR A 210 -0.39 -2.31 6.56
CA TYR A 210 -0.95 -1.23 7.39
C TYR A 210 -2.23 -1.63 8.14
N TYR A 211 -2.70 -2.88 7.99
CA TYR A 211 -3.94 -3.36 8.58
C TYR A 211 -4.07 -3.04 10.07
N GLU A 212 -3.03 -3.33 10.85
CA GLU A 212 -3.02 -3.07 12.30
C GLU A 212 -3.11 -1.57 12.61
N SER A 213 -2.45 -0.72 11.82
CA SER A 213 -2.53 0.74 11.97
C SER A 213 -3.94 1.26 11.71
N TYR A 214 -4.65 0.71 10.71
CA TYR A 214 -6.04 1.08 10.45
C TYR A 214 -6.97 0.68 11.60
N VAL A 215 -6.81 -0.53 12.15
CA VAL A 215 -7.59 -1.00 13.30
C VAL A 215 -7.35 -0.10 14.52
N LEU A 216 -6.08 0.25 14.81
CA LEU A 216 -5.74 1.16 15.90
C LEU A 216 -6.30 2.57 15.71
N ALA A 217 -6.31 3.08 14.47
CA ALA A 217 -6.91 4.37 14.16
C ALA A 217 -8.42 4.38 14.40
N ILE A 218 -9.10 3.26 14.11
CA ILE A 218 -10.53 3.07 14.43
C ILE A 218 -10.72 2.97 15.95
N ASP A 219 -9.94 2.15 16.65
CA ASP A 219 -10.02 1.98 18.12
C ASP A 219 -9.85 3.31 18.86
N ALA A 220 -8.96 4.18 18.38
CA ALA A 220 -8.72 5.49 18.96
C ALA A 220 -9.87 6.49 18.67
N ALA A 221 -10.42 6.47 17.46
CA ALA A 221 -11.39 7.47 17.00
C ALA A 221 -12.86 7.12 17.34
N GLU A 222 -13.19 5.83 17.43
CA GLU A 222 -14.53 5.34 17.74
C GLU A 222 -15.14 5.92 19.04
N PRO A 223 -14.42 6.00 20.19
CA PRO A 223 -14.97 6.58 21.41
C PRO A 223 -15.13 8.11 21.39
N GLU A 224 -14.53 8.80 20.41
CA GLU A 224 -14.61 10.26 20.28
C GLU A 224 -15.92 10.74 19.63
N VAL A 225 -16.69 9.83 19.03
CA VAL A 225 -17.90 10.16 18.25
C VAL A 225 -19.08 9.30 18.67
N THR A 226 -20.29 9.84 18.50
CA THR A 226 -21.50 9.02 18.65
C THR A 226 -21.78 8.22 17.37
N PRO A 227 -22.33 6.99 17.46
CA PRO A 227 -22.69 6.22 16.28
C PRO A 227 -23.62 6.99 15.34
N ALA A 228 -23.33 6.98 14.04
CA ALA A 228 -24.07 7.73 13.02
C ALA A 228 -24.02 9.26 13.15
N GLN A 229 -23.13 9.82 13.96
CA GLN A 229 -22.96 11.28 14.08
C GLN A 229 -22.62 11.88 12.71
N ALA A 230 -23.36 12.92 12.31
CA ALA A 230 -23.09 13.65 11.08
C ALA A 230 -21.79 14.44 11.18
N PHE A 231 -21.07 14.55 10.06
CA PHE A 231 -19.91 15.42 9.97
C PHE A 231 -20.31 16.86 10.22
N LYS A 232 -19.45 17.57 10.95
CA LYS A 232 -19.65 19.00 11.16
C LYS A 232 -19.16 19.75 9.91
N MET A 233 -20.02 20.60 9.37
CA MET A 233 -19.67 21.50 8.28
C MET A 233 -18.68 22.55 8.77
N MET A 234 -17.59 22.75 8.03
CA MET A 234 -16.58 23.77 8.35
C MET A 234 -17.00 25.15 7.83
N PRO A 235 -16.51 26.26 8.42
CA PRO A 235 -16.85 27.61 7.99
C PRO A 235 -16.55 27.91 6.52
N PHE A 236 -15.54 27.23 5.95
CA PHE A 236 -15.09 27.39 4.56
C PHE A 236 -15.73 26.39 3.59
N GLU A 237 -16.68 25.57 4.05
CA GLU A 237 -17.45 24.67 3.19
C GLU A 237 -18.71 25.39 2.70
N SER A 238 -18.94 25.32 1.39
CA SER A 238 -20.06 26.00 0.73
C SER A 238 -20.65 25.12 -0.37
N ALA A 239 -21.78 25.54 -0.94
CA ALA A 239 -22.53 24.76 -1.93
C ALA A 239 -21.64 24.31 -3.11
N GLY A 240 -21.53 22.99 -3.32
CA GLY A 240 -20.69 22.39 -4.37
C GLY A 240 -19.27 22.03 -3.94
N ASN A 241 -18.86 22.34 -2.70
CA ASN A 241 -17.56 21.98 -2.14
C ASN A 241 -17.66 21.60 -0.64
N THR A 242 -18.64 20.76 -0.30
CA THR A 242 -18.87 20.21 1.05
C THR A 242 -18.26 18.82 1.21
N MET A 243 -18.08 18.39 2.45
CA MET A 243 -17.79 16.99 2.81
C MET A 243 -18.85 16.52 3.79
N ASP A 244 -19.96 16.02 3.23
CA ASP A 244 -21.09 15.50 3.98
C ASP A 244 -20.93 14.00 4.21
N GLY A 245 -21.28 13.53 5.40
CA GLY A 245 -21.12 12.14 5.79
C GLY A 245 -21.46 11.90 7.25
N ARG A 246 -21.23 10.67 7.69
CA ARG A 246 -21.51 10.21 9.06
C ARG A 246 -20.42 9.26 9.52
N PHE A 247 -20.11 9.32 10.81
CA PHE A 247 -19.18 8.38 11.44
C PHE A 247 -19.82 7.01 11.65
N TYR A 248 -19.18 5.97 11.11
CA TYR A 248 -19.59 4.57 11.21
C TYR A 248 -18.38 3.63 11.38
N TYR A 249 -17.60 3.83 12.46
CA TYR A 249 -16.38 3.07 12.72
C TYR A 249 -16.55 1.53 12.85
N PRO A 250 -17.62 1.01 13.49
CA PRO A 250 -17.87 -0.44 13.52
C PRO A 250 -18.01 -1.07 12.13
N ASP A 251 -18.68 -0.36 11.20
CA ASP A 251 -18.83 -0.81 9.82
C ASP A 251 -17.48 -0.83 9.10
N LEU A 252 -16.68 0.23 9.25
CA LEU A 252 -15.34 0.29 8.65
C LEU A 252 -14.47 -0.88 9.13
N ARG A 253 -14.50 -1.21 10.43
CA ARG A 253 -13.75 -2.35 11.00
C ARG A 253 -14.16 -3.68 10.37
N ASN A 254 -15.47 -3.92 10.24
CA ASN A 254 -15.98 -5.14 9.62
C ASN A 254 -15.54 -5.26 8.16
N ARG A 255 -15.59 -4.15 7.41
CA ARG A 255 -15.17 -4.09 6.00
C ARG A 255 -13.68 -4.31 5.83
N LEU A 256 -12.83 -3.71 6.67
CA LEU A 256 -11.39 -4.00 6.71
C LEU A 256 -11.14 -5.51 6.93
N GLY A 257 -11.85 -6.13 7.87
CA GLY A 257 -11.73 -7.57 8.13
C GLY A 257 -12.12 -8.43 6.93
N ARG A 258 -13.19 -8.07 6.21
CA ARG A 258 -13.61 -8.75 4.97
C ARG A 258 -12.57 -8.63 3.86
N ILE A 259 -12.04 -7.42 3.62
CA ILE A 259 -10.99 -7.17 2.64
C ILE A 259 -9.74 -8.00 2.97
N LYS A 260 -9.30 -7.98 4.22
CA LYS A 260 -8.15 -8.79 4.67
C LYS A 260 -8.37 -10.26 4.36
N LYS A 261 -9.53 -10.79 4.73
CA LYS A 261 -9.88 -12.19 4.44
C LYS A 261 -9.85 -12.48 2.93
N ALA A 262 -10.48 -11.64 2.12
CA ALA A 262 -10.51 -11.83 0.67
C ALA A 262 -9.11 -11.85 0.04
N ILE A 263 -8.17 -11.00 0.50
CA ILE A 263 -6.78 -11.02 0.01
C ILE A 263 -6.07 -12.30 0.44
N PHE A 264 -6.29 -12.81 1.66
CA PHE A 264 -5.74 -14.10 2.07
C PHE A 264 -6.32 -15.26 1.25
N ASP A 265 -7.64 -15.29 1.05
CA ASP A 265 -8.33 -16.31 0.25
C ASP A 265 -7.81 -16.28 -1.21
N GLU A 266 -7.62 -15.10 -1.80
CA GLU A 266 -6.99 -14.92 -3.13
C GLU A 266 -5.55 -15.49 -3.16
N THR A 267 -4.77 -15.24 -2.10
CA THR A 267 -3.39 -15.75 -1.97
C THR A 267 -3.34 -17.26 -1.90
N GLU A 268 -4.31 -17.88 -1.23
CA GLU A 268 -4.43 -19.33 -1.15
C GLU A 268 -4.88 -19.93 -2.49
N ASN A 269 -5.79 -19.25 -3.19
CA ASN A 269 -6.26 -19.66 -4.51
C ASN A 269 -5.15 -19.65 -5.58
N TRP A 270 -4.15 -18.76 -5.47
CA TRP A 270 -2.98 -18.79 -6.36
C TRP A 270 -2.25 -20.14 -6.36
N ALA A 271 -2.26 -20.88 -5.25
CA ALA A 271 -1.67 -22.22 -5.22
C ALA A 271 -2.43 -23.20 -6.14
N VAL A 272 -3.76 -23.12 -6.13
CA VAL A 272 -4.66 -23.96 -6.95
C VAL A 272 -4.51 -23.60 -8.43
N GLU A 273 -4.50 -22.31 -8.75
CA GLU A 273 -4.28 -21.81 -10.11
C GLU A 273 -2.87 -22.15 -10.60
N GLY A 274 -1.88 -22.06 -9.72
CA GLY A 274 -0.50 -22.44 -9.99
C GLY A 274 -0.33 -23.90 -10.37
N LEU A 275 -1.04 -24.82 -9.71
CA LEU A 275 -1.06 -26.24 -10.10
C LEU A 275 -1.68 -26.44 -11.48
N LYS A 276 -2.77 -25.72 -11.80
CA LYS A 276 -3.37 -25.75 -13.15
C LYS A 276 -2.40 -25.19 -14.20
N ALA A 277 -1.68 -24.12 -13.88
CA ALA A 277 -0.69 -23.51 -14.75
C ALA A 277 0.51 -24.45 -14.98
N LYS A 278 0.96 -25.14 -13.93
CA LYS A 278 1.98 -26.19 -14.04
C LYS A 278 1.51 -27.35 -14.92
N ALA A 279 0.30 -27.86 -14.72
CA ALA A 279 -0.24 -28.96 -15.53
C ALA A 279 -0.39 -28.61 -17.03
N LYS A 280 -0.48 -27.32 -17.35
CA LYS A 280 -0.51 -26.78 -18.71
C LYS A 280 0.85 -26.36 -19.25
N ASP A 281 1.94 -26.58 -18.51
CA ASP A 281 3.31 -26.14 -18.84
C ASP A 281 3.38 -24.66 -19.26
N THR A 282 2.67 -23.79 -18.53
CA THR A 282 2.71 -22.36 -18.87
C THR A 282 4.13 -21.81 -18.71
N ARG A 283 4.46 -20.80 -19.53
CA ARG A 283 5.78 -20.15 -19.50
C ARG A 283 6.17 -19.70 -18.09
N ILE A 284 5.22 -19.19 -17.32
CA ILE A 284 5.46 -18.70 -15.95
C ILE A 284 5.78 -19.86 -15.01
N ALA A 285 5.01 -20.96 -15.06
CA ALA A 285 5.27 -22.14 -14.23
C ALA A 285 6.66 -22.73 -14.48
N VAL A 286 7.04 -22.90 -15.75
CA VAL A 286 8.37 -23.40 -16.15
C VAL A 286 9.47 -22.43 -15.73
N ASN A 287 9.24 -21.13 -15.87
CA ASN A 287 10.21 -20.11 -15.48
C ASN A 287 10.46 -20.12 -13.97
N LEU A 288 9.39 -20.14 -13.14
CA LEU A 288 9.50 -20.18 -11.69
C LEU A 288 10.19 -21.45 -11.21
N GLN A 289 9.85 -22.62 -11.77
CA GLN A 289 10.51 -23.88 -11.49
C GLN A 289 12.02 -23.79 -11.75
N ARG A 290 12.42 -23.25 -12.92
CA ARG A 290 13.82 -23.05 -13.27
C ARG A 290 14.52 -22.07 -12.33
N GLN A 291 13.88 -20.96 -11.98
CA GLN A 291 14.44 -19.99 -11.03
C GLN A 291 14.69 -20.65 -9.67
N HIS A 292 13.77 -21.47 -9.20
CA HIS A 292 13.92 -22.24 -7.96
C HIS A 292 15.16 -23.15 -8.02
N GLU A 293 15.26 -24.00 -9.05
CA GLU A 293 16.39 -24.94 -9.23
C GLU A 293 17.74 -24.21 -9.25
N GLN A 294 17.83 -23.10 -9.99
CA GLN A 294 19.03 -22.28 -10.08
C GLN A 294 19.42 -21.65 -8.74
N ILE A 295 18.46 -21.19 -7.94
CA ILE A 295 18.73 -20.60 -6.63
C ILE A 295 19.19 -21.68 -5.65
N VAL A 296 18.54 -22.85 -5.65
CA VAL A 296 18.93 -23.99 -4.81
C VAL A 296 20.35 -24.46 -5.12
N GLU A 297 20.73 -24.53 -6.39
CA GLU A 297 22.08 -24.88 -6.82
C GLU A 297 23.11 -23.81 -6.40
N ASP A 298 22.83 -22.52 -6.63
CA ASP A 298 23.70 -21.40 -6.22
C ASP A 298 23.91 -21.36 -4.69
N LEU A 299 22.89 -21.70 -3.90
CA LEU A 299 23.00 -21.79 -2.43
C LEU A 299 23.90 -22.96 -2.00
N LYS A 300 23.79 -24.12 -2.66
CA LYS A 300 24.64 -25.29 -2.42
C LYS A 300 26.10 -25.00 -2.77
N ASP A 301 26.36 -24.40 -3.93
CA ASP A 301 27.70 -24.07 -4.40
C ASP A 301 28.41 -23.09 -3.47
N LYS A 302 27.67 -22.10 -2.96
CA LYS A 302 28.18 -21.13 -1.98
C LYS A 302 28.29 -21.70 -0.56
N LYS A 303 27.90 -22.96 -0.34
CA LYS A 303 27.83 -23.60 0.98
C LYS A 303 27.02 -22.76 1.98
N ASN A 304 25.99 -22.09 1.50
CA ASN A 304 25.12 -21.26 2.34
C ASN A 304 24.02 -22.12 2.97
N PHE A 305 24.36 -22.80 4.06
CA PHE A 305 23.42 -23.67 4.79
C PHE A 305 22.41 -22.90 5.67
N MET A 306 22.46 -21.56 5.65
CA MET A 306 21.54 -20.72 6.43
C MET A 306 20.15 -20.64 5.78
N ILE A 307 20.00 -21.08 4.53
CA ILE A 307 18.75 -21.03 3.79
C ILE A 307 18.51 -22.41 3.20
N ASP A 308 17.38 -23.00 3.57
CA ASP A 308 16.83 -24.16 2.89
C ASP A 308 15.61 -23.71 2.08
N LEU A 309 15.57 -24.07 0.80
CA LEU A 309 14.53 -23.64 -0.13
C LEU A 309 13.93 -24.86 -0.83
N GLY A 310 12.61 -24.91 -0.83
CA GLY A 310 11.84 -25.98 -1.47
C GLY A 310 10.53 -25.47 -2.04
N LEU A 311 9.78 -26.39 -2.66
CA LEU A 311 8.44 -26.15 -3.19
C LEU A 311 7.43 -26.97 -2.38
N GLN A 312 6.32 -26.35 -2.01
CA GLN A 312 5.22 -27.07 -1.37
C GLN A 312 4.52 -27.93 -2.41
N ASP A 313 4.48 -29.26 -2.20
CA ASP A 313 3.81 -30.23 -3.07
C ASP A 313 4.25 -30.13 -4.56
N ASP A 314 5.53 -29.82 -4.78
CA ASP A 314 6.13 -29.58 -6.11
C ASP A 314 5.42 -28.45 -6.89
N ASN A 315 4.76 -27.52 -6.20
CA ASN A 315 4.09 -26.38 -6.82
C ASN A 315 5.07 -25.20 -6.98
N PRO A 316 5.45 -24.78 -8.22
CA PRO A 316 6.37 -23.67 -8.44
C PRO A 316 5.81 -22.30 -8.02
N PHE A 317 4.53 -22.23 -7.64
CA PHE A 317 3.89 -21.01 -7.15
C PHE A 317 3.86 -20.91 -5.62
N VAL A 318 4.31 -21.93 -4.90
CA VAL A 318 4.34 -21.94 -3.43
C VAL A 318 5.70 -22.40 -2.95
N TRP A 319 6.56 -21.44 -2.61
CA TRP A 319 7.91 -21.74 -2.14
C TRP A 319 7.91 -21.77 -0.62
N THR A 320 8.62 -22.75 -0.08
CA THR A 320 8.88 -22.89 1.36
C THR A 320 10.35 -22.58 1.59
N MET A 321 10.62 -21.56 2.40
CA MET A 321 11.96 -21.18 2.80
C MET A 321 12.11 -21.37 4.30
N THR A 322 13.14 -22.11 4.71
CA THR A 322 13.58 -22.17 6.10
C THR A 322 14.84 -21.35 6.23
N TYR A 323 14.78 -20.27 7.02
CA TYR A 323 15.94 -19.45 7.34
C TYR A 323 16.45 -19.81 8.74
N PHE A 324 17.74 -20.15 8.81
CA PHE A 324 18.46 -20.40 10.05
C PHE A 324 19.18 -19.11 10.43
N GLY A 325 18.85 -18.57 11.60
CA GLY A 325 19.42 -17.30 12.04
C GLY A 325 20.94 -17.37 12.20
N LYS A 326 21.63 -16.41 11.60
CA LYS A 326 23.09 -16.39 11.56
C LYS A 326 23.71 -16.23 12.97
N PRO A 327 24.88 -16.85 13.21
CA PRO A 327 25.65 -16.61 14.42
C PRO A 327 25.92 -15.13 14.64
N MET A 328 25.92 -14.70 15.90
CA MET A 328 26.21 -13.30 16.30
C MET A 328 25.20 -12.26 15.78
N THR A 329 23.99 -12.69 15.40
CA THR A 329 22.86 -11.80 15.09
C THR A 329 21.79 -11.89 16.16
N GLN A 330 20.79 -11.01 16.14
CA GLN A 330 19.63 -11.12 17.04
C GLN A 330 18.76 -12.36 16.79
N LEU A 331 18.94 -13.02 15.64
CA LEU A 331 18.20 -14.21 15.22
C LEU A 331 18.96 -15.51 15.48
N ASP A 332 20.17 -15.44 16.05
CA ASP A 332 21.08 -16.57 16.26
C ASP A 332 20.38 -17.78 16.90
N GLY A 333 20.55 -18.94 16.26
CA GLY A 333 19.96 -20.22 16.66
C GLY A 333 18.48 -20.40 16.29
N GLY A 334 17.79 -19.38 15.80
CA GLY A 334 16.38 -19.46 15.41
C GLY A 334 16.14 -20.19 14.08
N VAL A 335 14.94 -20.77 13.94
CA VAL A 335 14.49 -21.49 12.73
C VAL A 335 13.17 -20.89 12.24
N PHE A 336 13.22 -20.16 11.13
CA PHE A 336 12.08 -19.40 10.63
C PHE A 336 11.55 -20.01 9.33
N ARG A 337 10.35 -20.59 9.41
CA ARG A 337 9.62 -21.09 8.23
C ARG A 337 8.87 -19.93 7.59
N ILE A 338 9.12 -19.73 6.31
CA ILE A 338 8.61 -18.63 5.50
C ILE A 338 7.96 -19.22 4.27
N LYS A 339 6.68 -18.90 4.05
CA LYS A 339 5.92 -19.26 2.86
C LYS A 339 5.93 -18.08 1.90
N ILE A 340 6.30 -18.33 0.64
CA ILE A 340 6.28 -17.34 -0.42
C ILE A 340 5.24 -17.80 -1.45
N CYS A 341 4.12 -17.09 -1.51
CA CYS A 341 3.04 -17.35 -2.46
C CYS A 341 3.20 -16.46 -3.69
N LEU A 342 3.19 -17.07 -4.87
CA LEU A 342 3.38 -16.40 -6.16
C LEU A 342 2.08 -16.40 -6.95
N SER A 343 1.74 -15.24 -7.50
CA SER A 343 0.59 -15.12 -8.39
C SER A 343 0.88 -15.77 -9.75
N PRO A 344 -0.13 -16.38 -10.40
CA PRO A 344 -0.08 -16.69 -11.83
C PRO A 344 0.22 -15.48 -12.73
N ASN A 345 -0.03 -14.25 -12.25
CA ASN A 345 0.26 -13.00 -12.94
C ASN A 345 1.65 -12.42 -12.61
N PHE A 346 2.53 -13.16 -11.92
CA PHE A 346 3.89 -12.71 -11.64
C PHE A 346 4.66 -12.41 -12.96
N PRO A 347 5.37 -11.26 -13.07
CA PRO A 347 5.72 -10.31 -12.01
C PRO A 347 4.79 -9.08 -11.88
N ASP A 348 3.68 -9.01 -12.62
CA ASP A 348 2.75 -7.88 -12.51
C ASP A 348 2.10 -7.85 -11.11
N GLU A 349 1.80 -9.04 -10.56
CA GLU A 349 1.48 -9.24 -9.15
C GLU A 349 2.68 -9.80 -8.38
N GLN A 350 3.03 -9.15 -7.27
CA GLN A 350 4.25 -9.45 -6.53
C GLN A 350 4.04 -10.56 -5.48
N PRO A 351 5.09 -11.31 -5.10
CA PRO A 351 4.96 -12.40 -4.16
C PRO A 351 4.52 -11.94 -2.77
N ARG A 352 3.58 -12.68 -2.18
CA ARG A 352 3.11 -12.47 -0.81
C ARG A 352 3.89 -13.40 0.12
N VAL A 353 4.61 -12.81 1.07
CA VAL A 353 5.53 -13.52 1.97
C VAL A 353 4.95 -13.55 3.38
N ILE A 354 4.79 -14.77 3.90
CA ILE A 354 4.19 -15.04 5.20
C ILE A 354 5.22 -15.81 6.04
N VAL A 355 5.70 -15.18 7.12
CA VAL A 355 6.53 -15.84 8.13
C VAL A 355 5.58 -16.68 9.00
N GLN A 356 5.65 -18.00 8.82
CA GLN A 356 4.78 -18.94 9.53
C GLN A 356 5.23 -19.13 10.98
N THR A 357 6.53 -19.03 11.24
CA THR A 357 7.05 -19.05 12.60
C THR A 357 6.79 -17.70 13.28
N PRO A 358 6.04 -17.63 14.39
CA PRO A 358 5.76 -16.37 15.07
C PRO A 358 7.05 -15.67 15.53
N LEU A 359 7.27 -14.45 15.04
CA LEU A 359 8.48 -13.67 15.32
C LEU A 359 8.10 -12.23 15.68
N PHE A 360 8.54 -11.75 16.84
CA PHE A 360 8.28 -10.38 17.27
C PHE A 360 9.24 -9.42 16.58
N HIS A 361 8.80 -8.82 15.46
CA HIS A 361 9.66 -8.02 14.60
C HIS A 361 8.92 -6.80 14.02
N ASN A 362 9.61 -5.69 13.79
CA ASN A 362 9.00 -4.45 13.26
C ASN A 362 8.53 -4.58 11.79
N ARG A 363 9.14 -5.48 11.00
CA ARG A 363 8.78 -5.80 9.60
C ARG A 363 7.80 -6.96 9.43
N ILE A 364 7.34 -7.59 10.50
CA ILE A 364 6.44 -8.76 10.43
C ILE A 364 5.13 -8.41 11.14
N SER A 365 4.01 -8.49 10.41
CA SER A 365 2.69 -8.21 10.97
C SER A 365 2.27 -9.31 11.96
N LYS A 366 1.18 -9.09 12.70
CA LYS A 366 0.65 -10.11 13.63
C LYS A 366 0.23 -11.41 12.92
N ASP A 367 -0.14 -11.33 11.64
CA ASP A 367 -0.49 -12.48 10.80
C ASP A 367 0.73 -13.07 10.06
N GLY A 368 1.94 -12.60 10.35
CA GLY A 368 3.17 -13.08 9.71
C GLY A 368 3.50 -12.41 8.38
N VAL A 369 2.72 -11.43 7.90
CA VAL A 369 2.99 -10.75 6.62
C VAL A 369 4.28 -9.95 6.73
N LEU A 370 5.24 -10.22 5.85
CA LEU A 370 6.54 -9.56 5.84
C LEU A 370 6.55 -8.31 4.93
N CYS A 371 7.07 -7.20 5.43
CA CYS A 371 7.42 -6.03 4.64
C CYS A 371 8.88 -6.11 4.17
N TYR A 372 9.09 -6.21 2.86
CA TYR A 372 10.40 -6.30 2.23
C TYR A 372 10.41 -5.62 0.85
N PHE A 373 11.59 -5.32 0.33
CA PHE A 373 11.76 -4.56 -0.92
C PHE A 373 12.79 -5.21 -1.84
N PRO A 374 12.37 -5.99 -2.86
CA PRO A 374 13.30 -6.57 -3.83
C PRO A 374 13.94 -5.46 -4.68
N LYS A 375 15.21 -5.66 -5.07
CA LYS A 375 15.93 -4.79 -6.01
C LYS A 375 15.41 -4.96 -7.44
N LYS A 376 14.96 -6.17 -7.78
CA LYS A 376 14.33 -6.53 -9.05
C LYS A 376 13.06 -7.34 -8.78
N MET A 377 11.95 -6.89 -9.33
CA MET A 377 10.61 -7.40 -9.03
C MET A 377 10.23 -8.65 -9.82
N GLU A 378 11.04 -8.97 -10.84
CA GLU A 378 10.87 -10.09 -11.77
C GLU A 378 11.79 -11.29 -11.46
N GLU A 379 12.75 -11.11 -10.55
CA GLU A 379 13.75 -12.13 -10.20
C GLU A 379 13.55 -12.66 -8.78
N MET A 380 13.18 -13.94 -8.64
CA MET A 380 12.95 -14.58 -7.33
C MET A 380 14.19 -14.58 -6.43
N LYS A 381 15.39 -14.61 -7.02
CA LYS A 381 16.64 -14.44 -6.27
C LYS A 381 16.68 -13.11 -5.53
N SER A 382 16.21 -12.03 -6.17
CA SER A 382 16.14 -10.72 -5.54
C SER A 382 15.09 -10.68 -4.42
N HIS A 383 13.99 -11.44 -4.53
CA HIS A 383 13.01 -11.56 -3.45
C HIS A 383 13.58 -12.30 -2.25
N VAL A 384 14.20 -13.48 -2.47
CA VAL A 384 14.84 -14.26 -1.40
C VAL A 384 15.88 -13.43 -0.66
N GLN A 385 16.74 -12.70 -1.39
CA GLN A 385 17.72 -11.81 -0.79
C GLN A 385 17.06 -10.69 0.04
N ALA A 386 16.04 -10.02 -0.51
CA ALA A 386 15.37 -8.93 0.17
C ALA A 386 14.58 -9.37 1.41
N ILE A 387 14.03 -10.59 1.42
CA ILE A 387 13.40 -11.19 2.61
C ILE A 387 14.41 -11.30 3.74
N ILE A 388 15.61 -11.81 3.44
CA ILE A 388 16.68 -11.98 4.44
C ILE A 388 17.21 -10.62 4.89
N GLU A 389 17.47 -9.71 3.94
CA GLU A 389 17.87 -8.32 4.26
C GLU A 389 16.85 -7.66 5.21
N ALA A 390 15.54 -7.89 5.01
CA ALA A 390 14.49 -7.34 5.87
C ALA A 390 14.43 -7.95 7.28
N LEU A 391 14.86 -9.21 7.45
CA LEU A 391 14.92 -9.89 8.75
C LEU A 391 16.21 -9.57 9.52
N GLU A 392 17.32 -9.35 8.80
CA GLU A 392 18.64 -9.09 9.37
C GLU A 392 18.93 -7.59 9.61
N ASP A 393 18.06 -6.67 9.18
CA ASP A 393 18.29 -5.23 9.35
C ASP A 393 18.14 -4.81 10.83
N GLU A 394 19.27 -4.74 11.53
CA GLU A 394 19.32 -4.39 12.95
C GLU A 394 19.24 -2.87 13.22
N SER A 395 19.44 -2.03 12.21
CA SER A 395 19.43 -0.56 12.38
C SER A 395 18.85 0.17 11.15
N PRO A 396 17.62 -0.16 10.74
CA PRO A 396 16.96 0.53 9.65
C PRO A 396 16.75 2.01 9.99
N PRO A 397 16.84 2.91 8.99
CA PRO A 397 16.34 4.27 9.17
C PRO A 397 14.85 4.22 9.53
N TYR A 398 14.41 5.13 10.42
CA TYR A 398 13.01 5.20 10.81
C TYR A 398 12.15 5.63 9.61
N ASP A 399 11.26 4.74 9.18
CA ASP A 399 10.18 5.05 8.24
C ASP A 399 8.91 4.28 8.64
N PRO A 400 7.89 4.95 9.19
CA PRO A 400 6.62 4.32 9.58
C PRO A 400 5.94 3.53 8.46
N ARG A 401 6.18 3.88 7.20
CA ARG A 401 5.61 3.21 6.02
C ARG A 401 6.22 1.84 5.74
N THR A 402 7.29 1.52 6.45
CA THR A 402 7.99 0.24 6.33
C THR A 402 7.80 -0.64 7.56
N THR A 403 7.10 -0.12 8.57
CA THR A 403 6.83 -0.83 9.80
C THR A 403 5.41 -1.35 9.83
N VAL A 404 5.25 -2.65 10.02
CA VAL A 404 3.95 -3.34 9.90
C VAL A 404 3.43 -3.88 11.22
N ASN A 405 4.23 -3.75 12.29
CA ASN A 405 3.84 -4.09 13.65
C ASN A 405 4.01 -2.86 14.55
N PRO A 406 2.94 -2.06 14.76
CA PRO A 406 3.02 -0.82 15.53
C PRO A 406 3.56 -1.00 16.97
N GLU A 407 3.27 -2.13 17.62
CA GLU A 407 3.78 -2.45 18.96
C GLU A 407 5.30 -2.66 18.94
N ALA A 408 5.77 -3.50 18.02
CA ALA A 408 7.20 -3.76 17.85
C ALA A 408 7.97 -2.48 17.47
N SER A 409 7.41 -1.67 16.58
CA SER A 409 8.02 -0.41 16.12
C SER A 409 8.13 0.63 17.22
N LYS A 410 7.08 0.80 18.02
CA LYS A 410 7.12 1.69 19.17
C LYS A 410 8.26 1.31 20.13
N LEU A 411 8.49 0.00 20.33
CA LEU A 411 9.58 -0.46 21.18
C LEU A 411 10.96 -0.31 20.52
N PHE A 412 11.05 -0.57 19.22
CA PHE A 412 12.30 -0.55 18.47
C PHE A 412 12.91 0.85 18.34
N TRP A 413 12.08 1.87 18.07
CA TRP A 413 12.52 3.27 17.97
C TRP A 413 12.28 4.09 19.26
N GLY A 414 11.79 3.44 20.33
CA GLY A 414 11.53 4.07 21.62
C GLY A 414 12.79 4.38 22.45
N SER A 415 12.57 4.55 23.76
CA SER A 415 13.64 4.81 24.74
C SER A 415 14.64 3.66 24.86
N ALA A 416 15.74 3.86 25.60
CA ALA A 416 16.69 2.78 25.87
C ALA A 416 16.05 1.59 26.63
N GLU A 417 15.03 1.84 27.45
CA GLU A 417 14.27 0.79 28.13
C GLU A 417 13.36 0.03 27.16
N ASP A 418 12.71 0.76 26.25
CA ASP A 418 11.87 0.17 25.20
C ASP A 418 12.67 -0.74 24.28
N LYS A 419 13.86 -0.31 23.86
CA LYS A 419 14.77 -1.13 23.04
C LYS A 419 15.22 -2.39 23.77
N LYS A 420 15.49 -2.31 25.08
CA LYS A 420 15.77 -3.50 25.91
C LYS A 420 14.57 -4.45 25.94
N LYS A 421 13.35 -3.91 26.06
CA LYS A 421 12.12 -4.70 26.03
C LYS A 421 11.90 -5.35 24.66
N TYR A 422 12.12 -4.64 23.56
CA TYR A 422 12.09 -5.17 22.20
C TYR A 422 13.04 -6.37 22.06
N ASN A 423 14.32 -6.17 22.38
CA ASN A 423 15.34 -7.22 22.27
C ASN A 423 15.00 -8.46 23.11
N ARG A 424 14.40 -8.26 24.29
CA ARG A 424 13.93 -9.38 25.13
C ARG A 424 12.78 -10.13 24.46
N LEU A 425 11.78 -9.44 23.93
CA LEU A 425 10.62 -10.06 23.25
C LEU A 425 11.05 -10.78 21.97
N LEU A 426 11.93 -10.16 21.18
CA LEU A 426 12.52 -10.77 19.99
C LEU A 426 13.24 -12.07 20.37
N ARG A 427 14.17 -12.04 21.33
CA ARG A 427 14.88 -13.26 21.79
C ARG A 427 13.94 -14.35 22.30
N GLN A 428 12.87 -13.99 23.01
CA GLN A 428 11.86 -14.95 23.43
C GLN A 428 11.16 -15.61 22.24
N SER A 429 10.82 -14.84 21.20
CA SER A 429 10.23 -15.41 19.98
C SER A 429 11.22 -16.25 19.17
N VAL A 430 12.50 -15.87 19.14
CA VAL A 430 13.58 -16.68 18.53
C VAL A 430 13.73 -18.01 19.26
N GLN A 431 13.72 -18.02 20.59
CA GLN A 431 13.81 -19.27 21.36
C GLN A 431 12.62 -20.22 21.08
N ARG A 432 11.40 -19.68 20.99
CA ARG A 432 10.21 -20.45 20.64
C ARG A 432 10.19 -20.95 19.19
N SER A 433 11.01 -20.39 18.31
CA SER A 433 11.08 -20.84 16.91
C SER A 433 11.66 -22.24 16.75
N ILE A 434 12.37 -22.73 17.77
CA ILE A 434 13.07 -24.02 17.80
C ILE A 434 12.17 -25.11 18.41
N GLU A 435 11.16 -24.71 19.20
CA GLU A 435 10.14 -25.57 19.81
C GLU A 435 9.07 -25.95 18.77
#